data_AF-A0A2S6APV3-F1
#
_entry.id   AF-A0A2S6APV3-F1
#
_cell.length_a   1.000
_cell.length_b   1.000
_cell.length_c   1.000
_cell.angle_alpha   90.00
_cell.angle_beta   90.00
_cell.angle_gamma   90.00
#
_symmetry.space_group_name_H-M   'P 1'
#
loop_
_entity.id
_entity.type
_entity.pdbx_description
1 polymer ?
#
loop_
_entity_poly.entity_id
_entity_poly.type
_entity_poly.pdbx_seq_one_letter_code
_entity_poly.pdbx_strand_id
1 'polypeptide(L)'
;MDGIDPDSVRHTIVDGIEVTWYVLDHAARVESIREVDGRVLMSYRGPGYPDVAQAEELWPRFSGVWAAVRDEQQQVIAESRDRSRADRSI
;
A
#
# COMPACT_ATOMS: atom_id res chain seq x y z
N MET A 1 14.93 -13.55 3.44
CA MET A 1 13.84 -13.24 4.39
C MET A 1 13.51 -11.80 4.09
N ASP A 2 12.47 -11.58 3.29
CA ASP A 2 12.09 -10.25 2.81
C ASP A 2 11.88 -9.34 4.02
N GLY A 3 12.73 -8.31 4.12
CA GLY A 3 12.73 -7.33 5.21
C GLY A 3 11.56 -6.38 5.10
N ILE A 4 10.35 -6.93 5.04
CA ILE A 4 9.12 -6.16 5.26
C ILE A 4 9.03 -6.02 6.77
N ASP A 5 9.29 -4.82 7.25
CA ASP A 5 8.94 -4.46 8.62
C ASP A 5 7.42 -4.64 8.76
N PRO A 6 6.94 -5.54 9.64
CA PRO A 6 5.51 -5.74 9.83
C PRO A 6 4.78 -4.46 10.25
N ASP A 7 5.47 -3.50 10.88
CA ASP A 7 4.91 -2.19 11.23
C ASP A 7 4.71 -1.26 10.01
N SER A 8 5.22 -1.63 8.83
CA SER A 8 5.02 -0.88 7.58
C SER A 8 3.83 -1.36 6.75
N VAL A 9 3.25 -2.52 7.09
CA VAL A 9 2.10 -3.10 6.39
C VAL A 9 0.83 -2.32 6.74
N ARG A 10 0.07 -1.98 5.70
CA ARG A 10 -1.16 -1.19 5.75
C ARG A 10 -2.27 -1.91 5.01
N HIS A 11 -3.50 -1.65 5.45
CA HIS A 11 -4.70 -2.24 4.90
C HIS A 11 -5.68 -1.11 4.57
N THR A 12 -6.09 -1.04 3.30
CA THR A 12 -7.10 -0.09 2.83
C THR A 12 -8.32 -0.87 2.36
N ILE A 13 -9.51 -0.53 2.88
CA ILE A 13 -10.76 -1.23 2.56
C ILE A 13 -11.74 -0.26 1.92
N VAL A 14 -12.16 -0.53 0.67
CA VAL A 14 -13.15 0.26 -0.06
C VAL A 14 -14.06 -0.68 -0.84
N ASP A 15 -15.38 -0.44 -0.80
CA ASP A 15 -16.39 -1.22 -1.52
C ASP A 15 -16.29 -2.75 -1.29
N GLY A 16 -15.89 -3.17 -0.09
CA GLY A 16 -15.72 -4.58 0.26
C GLY A 16 -14.44 -5.23 -0.28
N ILE A 17 -13.53 -4.45 -0.86
CA ILE A 17 -12.19 -4.87 -1.29
C ILE A 17 -11.17 -4.36 -0.29
N GLU A 18 -10.40 -5.28 0.31
CA GLU A 18 -9.23 -5.00 1.12
C GLU A 18 -7.96 -5.13 0.27
N VAL A 19 -7.13 -4.10 0.30
CA VAL A 19 -5.78 -4.11 -0.27
C VAL A 19 -4.77 -4.04 0.87
N THR A 20 -3.88 -5.03 0.91
CA THR A 20 -2.69 -5.04 1.76
C THR A 20 -1.53 -4.46 0.99
N TRP A 21 -0.88 -3.44 1.53
CA TRP A 21 0.22 -2.74 0.90
C TRP A 21 1.21 -2.19 1.93
N TYR A 22 2.39 -1.80 1.49
CA TYR A 22 3.40 -1.19 2.35
C TYR A 22 4.19 -0.13 1.57
N VAL A 23 4.81 0.81 2.26
CA VAL A 23 5.66 1.82 1.59
C VAL A 23 7.09 1.31 1.52
N LEU A 24 7.65 1.26 0.30
CA LEU A 24 9.05 0.97 0.06
C LEU A 24 9.60 2.01 -0.92
N ASP A 25 10.70 2.66 -0.56
CA ASP A 25 11.33 3.72 -1.38
C ASP A 25 10.34 4.82 -1.83
N HIS A 26 9.41 5.22 -0.95
CA HIS A 26 8.34 6.20 -1.22
C HIS A 26 7.27 5.72 -2.21
N ALA A 27 7.25 4.45 -2.59
CA ALA A 27 6.21 3.83 -3.40
C ALA A 27 5.36 2.87 -2.56
N ALA A 28 4.03 2.94 -2.72
CA ALA A 28 3.13 1.93 -2.17
C ALA A 28 3.24 0.65 -3.01
N ARG A 29 3.63 -0.44 -2.35
CA ARG A 29 3.80 -1.79 -2.91
C ARG A 29 2.63 -2.65 -2.48
N VAL A 30 1.92 -3.22 -3.45
CA VAL A 30 0.74 -4.03 -3.20
C VAL A 30 1.15 -5.48 -2.94
N GLU A 31 0.82 -5.99 -1.76
CA GLU A 31 1.08 -7.37 -1.37
C GLU A 31 -0.09 -8.29 -1.74
N SER A 32 -1.32 -7.91 -1.37
CA SER A 32 -2.49 -8.72 -1.67
C SER A 32 -3.77 -7.91 -1.81
N ILE A 33 -4.72 -8.47 -2.55
CA ILE A 33 -6.07 -7.93 -2.75
C ILE A 33 -7.03 -9.03 -2.34
N ARG A 34 -7.95 -8.73 -1.44
CA ARG A 34 -8.90 -9.67 -0.86
C ARG A 34 -10.27 -9.03 -0.80
N GLU A 35 -11.31 -9.83 -0.86
CA GLU A 35 -12.64 -9.38 -0.44
C GLU A 35 -12.70 -9.43 1.10
N VAL A 36 -13.51 -8.56 1.70
CA VAL A 36 -13.70 -8.52 3.17
C VAL A 36 -14.30 -9.81 3.75
N ASP A 37 -14.86 -10.67 2.89
CA ASP A 37 -15.31 -12.02 3.26
C ASP A 37 -14.16 -13.03 3.40
N GLY A 38 -12.93 -12.60 3.11
CA GLY A 38 -11.71 -13.41 3.20
C GLY A 38 -11.29 -14.05 1.88
N ARG A 39 -12.04 -13.88 0.79
CA ARG A 39 -11.65 -14.42 -0.52
C ARG A 39 -10.43 -13.67 -1.06
N VAL A 40 -9.33 -14.38 -1.26
CA VAL A 40 -8.14 -13.82 -1.90
C VAL A 40 -8.39 -13.69 -3.40
N LEU A 41 -8.38 -12.46 -3.89
CA LEU A 41 -8.47 -12.16 -5.32
C LEU A 41 -7.10 -12.23 -5.98
N MET A 42 -6.09 -11.71 -5.28
CA MET A 42 -4.72 -11.63 -5.75
C MET A 42 -3.76 -11.67 -4.56
N SER A 43 -2.65 -12.39 -4.70
CA SER A 43 -1.53 -12.30 -3.77
C SER A 43 -0.24 -12.35 -4.58
N TYR A 44 0.54 -11.28 -4.48
CA TYR A 44 1.84 -11.21 -5.10
C TYR A 44 2.86 -11.90 -4.19
N ARG A 45 3.75 -12.70 -4.76
CA ARG A 45 4.86 -13.34 -4.04
C ARG A 45 6.15 -13.15 -4.84
N GLY A 46 7.20 -12.68 -4.18
CA GLY A 46 8.54 -12.53 -4.76
C GLY A 46 9.05 -11.08 -4.75
N PRO A 47 10.27 -10.85 -5.25
CA PRO A 47 11.04 -9.61 -5.05
C PRO A 47 10.60 -8.46 -5.98
N GLY A 48 9.30 -8.30 -6.23
CA GLY A 48 8.78 -7.36 -7.22
C GLY A 48 7.30 -7.08 -7.07
N TYR A 49 6.87 -6.75 -5.86
CA TYR A 49 5.49 -6.31 -5.61
C TYR A 49 5.16 -5.11 -6.51
N PRO A 50 4.04 -5.14 -7.24
CA PRO A 50 3.68 -4.04 -8.11
C PRO A 50 3.42 -2.79 -7.28
N ASP A 51 3.74 -1.65 -7.86
CA ASP A 51 3.24 -0.39 -7.30
C ASP A 51 1.73 -0.23 -7.56
N VAL A 52 1.13 0.77 -6.93
CA VAL A 52 -0.31 1.04 -7.06
C VAL A 52 -0.73 1.31 -8.51
N ALA A 53 0.11 1.97 -9.31
CA ALA A 53 -0.21 2.26 -10.70
C ALA A 53 -0.23 0.98 -11.55
N GLN A 54 0.75 0.10 -11.35
CA GLN A 54 0.79 -1.23 -11.97
C GLN A 54 -0.39 -2.11 -11.53
N ALA A 55 -0.74 -2.09 -10.25
CA ALA A 55 -1.87 -2.86 -9.73
C ALA A 55 -3.22 -2.34 -10.27
N GLU A 56 -3.37 -1.03 -10.45
CA GLU A 56 -4.55 -0.43 -11.07
C GLU A 56 -4.68 -0.76 -12.54
N GLU A 57 -3.59 -0.77 -13.31
CA GLU A 57 -3.58 -1.18 -14.71
C GLU A 57 -4.08 -2.62 -14.87
N LEU A 58 -3.70 -3.51 -13.94
CA LEU A 58 -4.15 -4.90 -13.92
C LEU A 58 -5.61 -5.05 -13.44
N TRP A 59 -6.08 -4.17 -12.55
CA TRP A 59 -7.40 -4.26 -11.92
C TRP A 59 -8.14 -2.91 -11.93
N PRO A 60 -8.47 -2.37 -13.12
CA PRO A 60 -9.03 -1.02 -13.24
C PRO A 60 -10.43 -0.88 -12.62
N ARG A 61 -11.14 -2.00 -12.45
CA ARG A 61 -12.45 -2.05 -11.79
C ARG A 61 -12.42 -1.72 -10.29
N PHE A 62 -11.25 -1.73 -9.67
CA PHE A 62 -11.10 -1.37 -8.26
C PHE A 62 -10.59 0.07 -8.08
N SER A 63 -10.90 0.97 -9.02
CA SER A 63 -10.45 2.37 -9.00
C SER A 63 -10.70 3.09 -7.67
N GLY A 64 -11.80 2.77 -6.97
CA GLY A 64 -12.12 3.31 -5.65
C GLY A 64 -11.04 2.99 -4.60
N VAL A 65 -10.62 1.72 -4.50
CA VAL A 65 -9.57 1.33 -3.55
C VAL A 65 -8.21 1.89 -3.95
N TRP A 66 -7.91 1.95 -5.25
CA TRP A 66 -6.65 2.52 -5.73
C TRP A 66 -6.50 4.00 -5.42
N ALA A 67 -7.59 4.77 -5.55
CA ALA A 67 -7.60 6.17 -5.15
C ALA A 67 -7.32 6.33 -3.63
N ALA A 68 -7.99 5.53 -2.80
CA ALA A 68 -7.79 5.56 -1.35
C ALA A 68 -6.35 5.19 -0.95
N VAL A 69 -5.78 4.14 -1.55
CA VAL A 69 -4.40 3.74 -1.28
C VAL A 69 -3.42 4.87 -1.65
N ARG A 70 -3.64 5.59 -2.75
CA ARG A 70 -2.79 6.74 -3.12
C ARG A 70 -2.91 7.89 -2.12
N ASP A 71 -4.13 8.21 -1.68
CA ASP A 71 -4.35 9.27 -0.70
C ASP A 71 -3.66 8.94 0.64
N GLU A 72 -3.79 7.70 1.11
CA GLU A 72 -3.11 7.21 2.31
C GLU A 72 -1.58 7.19 2.13
N GLN A 73 -1.08 6.76 0.97
CA GLN A 73 0.35 6.79 0.64
C GLN A 73 0.92 8.21 0.78
N GLN A 74 0.23 9.21 0.25
CA GLN A 74 0.67 10.61 0.35
C GLN A 74 0.71 11.09 1.80
N GLN A 75 -0.26 10.71 2.62
CA GLN A 75 -0.29 11.04 4.05
C GLN A 75 0.92 10.42 4.78
N VAL A 76 1.19 9.14 4.54
CA VAL A 76 2.31 8.42 5.17
C VAL A 76 3.66 9.04 4.80
N ILE A 77 3.83 9.42 3.53
CA ILE A 77 5.04 10.08 3.06
C ILE A 77 5.17 11.48 3.69
N ALA A 78 4.07 12.23 3.80
CA ALA A 78 4.06 13.54 4.45
C ALA A 78 4.45 13.45 5.94
N GLU A 79 3.84 12.54 6.70
CA GLU A 79 4.14 12.31 8.12
C GLU A 79 5.60 11.93 8.35
N SER A 80 6.16 11.06 7.49
CA SER A 80 7.57 10.65 7.57
C SER A 80 8.52 11.81 7.31
N ARG A 81 8.16 12.72 6.41
CA ARG A 81 8.92 13.95 6.13
C ARG A 81 8.89 14.91 7.31
N ASP A 82 7.73 15.09 7.94
CA ASP A 82 7.59 15.97 9.09
C ASP A 82 8.39 15.47 10.30
N ARG A 83 8.36 14.16 10.58
CA ARG A 83 9.17 13.54 11.64
C ARG A 83 10.67 13.72 11.38
N SER A 84 11.12 13.46 10.15
CA SER A 84 12.52 13.62 9.76
C SER A 84 13.00 15.08 9.88
N ARG A 85 12.11 16.06 9.65
CA ARG A 85 12.42 17.48 9.81
C ARG A 85 12.52 17.88 11.28
N ALA A 86 11.68 17.32 12.14
CA ALA A 86 11.73 17.53 13.58
C ALA A 86 13.02 16.98 14.20
N ASP A 87 13.43 15.75 13.83
CA ASP A 87 14.68 15.15 14.30
C ASP A 87 15.94 15.92 13.86
N ARG A 88 15.92 16.57 12.70
CA ARG A 88 17.06 17.32 12.18
C ARG A 88 17.19 18.75 12.74
N SER A 89 16.27 19.18 13.60
CA SER A 89 16.25 20.51 14.20
C SER A 89 16.76 20.54 15.66
N ILE A 90 17.36 19.44 16.14
CA ILE A 90 17.98 19.30 17.46
C ILE A 90 19.50 19.37 17.38
#